data_AF-A0A949M501-F1
#
_entry.id   AF-A0A949M501-F1
#
_cell.length_a   1.000
_cell.length_b   1.000
_cell.length_c   1.000
_cell.angle_alpha   90.00
_cell.angle_beta   90.00
_cell.angle_gamma   90.00
#
_symmetry.space_group_name_H-M   'P 1'
#
loop_
_entity.id
_entity.type
_entity.pdbx_description
1 polymer ?
#
loop_
_entity_poly.entity_id
_entity_poly.type
_entity_poly.pdbx_seq_one_letter_code
_entity_poly.pdbx_strand_id
1 'polypeptide(L)' 'METPRRRSPRNDRVALVLGGGGLTGGVYEIGALRALDLLAVNRSINDLDIYVGTSAGSFVAALTANG' A
#
# COMPACT_ATOMS: atom_id res chain seq x y z
N MET A 1 -1.81 39.45 19.38
CA MET A 1 -1.16 38.89 18.18
C MET A 1 -1.00 37.40 18.42
N GLU A 2 -1.91 36.59 17.86
CA GLU A 2 -1.87 35.13 18.00
C GLU A 2 -1.14 34.55 16.78
N THR A 3 0.04 34.00 17.00
CA THR A 3 0.87 33.41 15.94
C THR A 3 0.15 32.18 15.38
N PRO A 4 -0.09 32.07 14.07
CA PRO A 4 -0.79 30.92 13.52
C PRO A 4 0.07 29.67 13.74
N ARG A 5 -0.44 28.71 14.51
CA ARG A 5 0.18 27.38 14.67
C ARG A 5 0.28 26.73 13.29
N ARG A 6 1.48 26.73 12.72
CA ARG A 6 1.83 25.97 11.52
C ARG A 6 1.50 24.50 11.80
N ARG A 7 0.42 23.99 11.19
CA ARG A 7 0.08 22.56 11.22
C ARG A 7 1.30 21.81 10.71
N SER A 8 1.96 21.02 11.56
CA SER A 8 2.96 20.08 11.11
C SER A 8 2.35 19.21 10.00
N PRO A 9 3.10 18.89 8.92
CA PRO A 9 2.62 17.95 7.92
C PRO A 9 2.20 16.69 8.65
N ARG A 10 0.94 16.29 8.54
CA ARG A 10 0.57 14.97 9.02
C ARG A 10 1.30 13.99 8.11
N ASN A 11 2.22 13.20 8.67
CA ASN A 11 2.68 12.00 8.01
C ASN A 11 1.49 11.05 7.98
N ASP A 12 0.61 11.23 6.99
CA ASP A 12 -0.57 10.41 6.76
C ASP A 12 -0.05 9.02 6.36
N ARG A 13 -0.03 8.11 7.35
CA ARG A 13 0.40 6.72 7.19
C ARG A 13 -0.61 5.99 6.30
N VAL A 14 -0.12 5.24 5.33
CA VAL A 14 -0.96 4.50 4.38
C VAL A 14 -0.72 3.01 4.54
N ALA A 15 -1.81 2.25 4.62
CA ALA A 15 -1.79 0.79 4.75
C ALA A 15 -2.35 0.12 3.48
N LEU A 16 -1.66 -0.91 3.01
CA LEU A 16 -2.17 -1.83 1.97
C LEU A 16 -2.80 -3.05 2.63
N VAL A 17 -4.06 -3.32 2.29
CA VAL A 17 -4.79 -4.49 2.78
C VAL A 17 -5.20 -5.36 1.58
N LEU A 18 -4.66 -6.57 1.54
CA LEU A 18 -4.94 -7.57 0.49
C LEU A 18 -5.83 -8.68 1.05
N GLY A 19 -6.96 -8.89 0.38
CA GLY A 19 -7.94 -9.91 0.76
C GLY A 19 -7.48 -11.33 0.41
N GLY A 20 -8.26 -12.33 0.80
CA GLY A 20 -8.04 -13.71 0.34
C GLY A 20 -8.76 -13.96 -0.99
N GLY A 21 -8.09 -14.58 -1.96
CA GLY A 21 -8.67 -14.89 -3.28
C GLY A 21 -8.12 -16.12 -4.01
N GLY A 22 -7.30 -16.95 -3.33
CA GLY A 22 -6.58 -18.07 -3.95
C GLY A 22 -5.50 -17.63 -4.95
N LEU A 23 -4.86 -18.59 -5.63
CA LEU A 23 -3.75 -18.30 -6.56
C LEU A 23 -4.18 -17.36 -7.71
N THR A 24 -5.38 -17.56 -8.26
CA THR A 24 -5.95 -16.74 -9.33
C THR A 24 -6.25 -15.31 -8.87
N GLY A 25 -6.75 -15.16 -7.64
CA GLY A 25 -6.93 -13.86 -7.00
C GLY A 25 -5.60 -13.14 -6.75
N GLY A 26 -4.55 -13.87 -6.35
CA GLY A 26 -3.21 -13.31 -6.16
C GLY A 26 -2.59 -12.74 -7.44
N VAL A 27 -2.78 -13.40 -8.59
CA VAL A 27 -2.32 -12.86 -9.89
C VAL A 27 -3.09 -11.59 -10.27
N TYR A 28 -4.40 -11.54 -9.98
CA TYR A 28 -5.21 -10.33 -10.18
C TYR A 28 -4.73 -9.18 -9.29
N GLU A 29 -4.41 -9.46 -8.02
CA GLU A 29 -3.84 -8.49 -7.08
C GLU A 29 -2.49 -7.95 -7.56
N ILE A 30 -1.59 -8.79 -8.08
CA ILE A 30 -0.31 -8.34 -8.64
C ILE A 30 -0.52 -7.38 -9.83
N GLY A 31 -1.48 -7.68 -10.71
CA GLY A 31 -1.83 -6.80 -11.84
C GLY A 31 -2.40 -5.45 -11.37
N ALA A 32 -3.31 -5.48 -10.40
CA ALA A 32 -3.90 -4.28 -9.81
C ALA A 32 -2.85 -3.43 -9.08
N LEU A 33 -1.94 -4.07 -8.35
CA LEU A 33 -0.80 -3.43 -7.72
C LEU A 33 0.09 -2.77 -8.76
N ARG A 34 0.48 -3.47 -9.84
CA ARG A 34 1.29 -2.87 -10.90
C ARG A 34 0.63 -1.65 -11.55
N ALA A 35 -0.69 -1.67 -11.73
CA ALA A 35 -1.43 -0.52 -12.22
C ALA A 35 -1.43 0.64 -11.22
N LEU A 36 -1.60 0.36 -9.92
CA LEU A 36 -1.51 1.35 -8.84
C LEU A 36 -0.12 1.98 -8.76
N ASP A 37 0.95 1.20 -8.90
CA ASP A 37 2.34 1.69 -8.92
C ASP A 37 2.58 2.70 -10.06
N LEU A 38 2.04 2.40 -11.26
CA LEU A 38 2.14 3.29 -12.42
C LEU A 38 1.31 4.58 -12.27
N LEU A 39 0.19 4.50 -11.55
CA LEU A 39 -0.71 5.64 -11.29
C LEU A 39 -0.24 6.48 -10.10
N ALA A 40 0.58 5.93 -9.21
CA ALA A 40 1.02 6.61 -8.01
C ALA A 40 2.21 7.54 -8.30
N VAL A 41 1.88 8.77 -8.72
CA VAL A 41 2.84 9.80 -9.18
C VAL A 41 3.90 10.20 -8.12
N ASN A 42 3.73 9.84 -6.85
CA ASN A 42 4.65 10.23 -5.76
C ASN A 42 4.83 9.19 -4.64
N ARG A 43 4.33 7.96 -4.78
CA ARG A 43 4.50 6.89 -3.77
C ARG A 43 4.43 5.53 -4.43
N SER A 44 5.47 4.71 -4.35
CA SER A 44 5.38 3.32 -4.79
C SER A 44 4.52 2.52 -3.80
N ILE A 45 3.88 1.47 -4.28
CA ILE A 45 3.22 0.50 -3.41
C ILE A 45 4.18 -0.24 -2.48
N ASN A 46 5.49 -0.22 -2.78
CA ASN A 46 6.54 -0.75 -1.91
C ASN A 46 6.92 0.23 -0.78
N ASP A 47 6.44 1.47 -0.83
CA ASP A 47 6.79 2.56 0.10
C ASP A 47 5.64 2.85 1.08
N LEU A 48 4.80 1.84 1.36
CA LEU A 48 3.68 1.93 2.28
C LEU A 48 4.11 1.58 3.70
N ASP A 49 3.49 2.24 4.69
CA ASP A 49 3.87 2.11 6.09
C ASP A 49 3.45 0.76 6.70
N ILE A 50 2.37 0.16 6.17
CA ILE A 50 1.76 -1.05 6.74
C ILE A 50 1.26 -1.95 5.61
N TYR A 51 1.58 -3.24 5.69
CA TYR A 51 1.07 -4.28 4.79
C TYR A 51 0.31 -5.33 5.57
N VAL A 52 -0.93 -5.60 5.16
CA VAL A 52 -1.79 -6.64 5.75
C VAL A 52 -2.28 -7.53 4.62
N GLY A 53 -2.19 -8.85 4.80
CA GLY A 53 -2.68 -9.81 3.81
C GLY A 53 -3.28 -11.04 4.46
N THR A 54 -4.30 -11.63 3.82
CA THR A 54 -4.93 -12.88 4.27
C THR A 54 -4.78 -13.96 3.20
N SER A 55 -4.25 -15.14 3.54
CA SER A 55 -4.10 -16.28 2.62
C SER A 55 -3.25 -15.93 1.37
N ALA A 56 -3.78 -16.00 0.15
CA ALA A 56 -3.03 -15.60 -1.05
C ALA A 56 -2.57 -14.13 -0.99
N GLY A 57 -3.38 -13.24 -0.41
CA GLY A 57 -3.01 -11.85 -0.20
C GLY A 57 -1.86 -11.65 0.79
N SER A 58 -1.59 -12.60 1.70
CA SER A 58 -0.41 -12.50 2.58
C SER A 58 0.90 -12.76 1.83
N PHE A 59 0.87 -13.61 0.81
CA PHE A 59 2.03 -13.81 -0.09
C PHE A 59 2.33 -12.54 -0.87
N VAL A 60 1.32 -11.92 -1.47
CA VAL A 60 1.48 -10.68 -2.24
C VAL A 60 1.87 -9.51 -1.33
N ALA A 61 1.27 -9.39 -0.15
CA ALA A 61 1.62 -8.37 0.84
C ALA A 61 3.08 -8.53 1.29
N ALA A 62 3.53 -9.76 1.55
CA ALA A 62 4.91 -10.03 1.91
C ALA A 62 5.88 -9.68 0.77
N LEU A 63 5.59 -10.06 -0.47
CA LEU A 63 6.43 -9.73 -1.63
C LEU A 63 6.52 -8.22 -1.88
N THR A 64 5.41 -7.49 -1.73
CA THR A 64 5.36 -6.03 -1.90
C THR A 64 6.08 -5.31 -0.76
N ALA A 65 5.95 -5.81 0.48
CA ALA A 65 6.68 -5.30 1.64
C ALA A 65 8.20 -5.57 1.58
N ASN A 66 8.62 -6.59 0.82
CA ASN A 66 10.02 -6.91 0.55
C ASN A 66 10.56 -6.20 -0.72
N GLY A 67 9.78 -5.26 -1.29
CA GLY A 67 10.09 -4.55 -2.53
C GLY A 67 11.48 -3.94 -2.60
#